data_AF-A0A962QM94-F1
#
_entry.id   AF-A0A962QM94-F1
#
_cell.length_a   1.000
_cell.length_b   1.000
_cell.length_c   1.000
_cell.angle_alpha   90.00
_cell.angle_beta   90.00
_cell.angle_gamma   90.00
#
_symmetry.space_group_name_H-M   'P 1'
#
loop_
_entity.id
_entity.type
_entity.pdbx_description
1 polymer ?
#
loop_
_entity_poly.entity_id
_entity_poly.type
_entity_poly.pdbx_seq_one_letter_code
_entity_poly.pdbx_strand_id
1 'polypeptide(L)' 'MTTLTLNLPLQTASRDAGAWAAAVHLLTLWYARARQRSQLAALSDRQLADIGVTREQADREAAKPFWRS' A
#
# COMPACT_ATOMS: atom_id res chain seq x y z
N MET A 1 -23.26 19.01 50.78
CA MET A 1 -23.06 17.67 50.20
C MET A 1 -23.48 17.72 48.74
N THR A 2 -22.58 18.15 47.85
CA THR A 2 -22.82 18.17 46.40
C THR A 2 -21.90 17.13 45.78
N THR A 3 -22.48 16.05 45.27
CA THR A 3 -21.77 14.98 44.57
C THR A 3 -21.22 15.53 43.25
N LEU A 4 -19.89 15.62 43.17
CA LEU A 4 -19.16 16.08 42.00
C LEU A 4 -19.01 14.89 41.05
N THR A 5 -19.92 14.77 40.08
CA THR A 5 -19.86 13.76 39.03
C THR A 5 -18.71 14.08 38.07
N LEU A 6 -17.56 13.44 38.28
CA LEU A 6 -16.44 13.46 37.32
C LEU A 6 -16.78 12.53 36.15
N ASN A 7 -17.35 13.10 35.09
CA ASN A 7 -17.54 12.41 33.82
C ASN A 7 -16.26 12.56 32.97
N LEU A 8 -15.36 11.57 33.04
CA LEU A 8 -14.18 11.47 32.19
C LEU A 8 -14.55 10.72 30.90
N PRO A 9 -14.59 11.38 29.71
CA PRO A 9 -14.78 10.66 28.47
C PRO A 9 -13.48 9.95 28.09
N LEU A 10 -13.37 8.65 28.41
CA LEU A 10 -12.38 7.76 27.79
C LEU A 10 -12.81 7.37 26.37
N GLN A 11 -13.04 8.35 25.49
CA GLN A 11 -13.52 8.11 24.12
C GLN A 11 -12.69 8.90 23.09
N THR A 12 -11.39 8.61 23.01
CA THR A 12 -10.55 9.04 21.88
C THR A 12 -9.82 7.89 21.19
N ALA A 13 -9.70 6.72 21.82
CA ALA A 13 -8.85 5.64 21.31
C ALA A 13 -9.36 4.89 20.05
N SER A 14 -10.61 5.13 19.62
CA SER A 14 -11.24 4.34 18.55
C SER A 14 -11.00 4.88 17.12
N ARG A 15 -10.58 6.14 16.96
CA ARG A 15 -10.22 6.70 15.63
C ARG A 15 -8.79 6.34 15.21
N ASP A 16 -7.86 6.32 16.16
CA ASP A 16 -6.44 6.17 15.88
C ASP A 16 -6.09 4.72 15.48
N ALA A 17 -6.73 3.73 16.11
CA ALA A 17 -6.56 2.32 15.76
C ALA A 17 -6.98 2.02 14.31
N GLY A 18 -8.06 2.65 13.83
CA GLY A 18 -8.52 2.52 12.45
C GLY A 18 -7.59 3.20 11.44
N ALA A 19 -7.06 4.37 11.79
CA ALA A 19 -6.10 5.09 10.95
C ALA A 19 -4.78 4.32 10.78
N TRP A 20 -4.26 3.72 11.87
CA TRP A 20 -3.07 2.88 11.82
C TRP A 20 -3.29 1.61 10.98
N ALA A 21 -4.43 0.94 11.15
CA ALA A 21 -4.78 -0.23 10.33
C ALA A 21 -4.87 0.13 8.83
N ALA A 22 -5.48 1.28 8.51
CA ALA A 22 -5.54 1.78 7.13
C ALA A 22 -4.16 2.11 6.56
N ALA A 23 -3.28 2.75 7.34
CA ALA A 23 -1.91 3.05 6.94
C ALA A 23 -1.09 1.78 6.65
N VAL A 24 -1.20 0.76 7.52
CA VAL A 24 -0.54 -0.54 7.31
C VAL A 24 -1.10 -1.22 6.04
N HIS A 25 -2.41 -1.18 5.81
CA HIS A 25 -3.02 -1.74 4.61
C HIS A 25 -2.54 -1.06 3.32
N LEU A 26 -2.38 0.26 3.33
CA LEU A 26 -1.83 1.00 2.19
C LEU A 26 -0.36 0.63 1.94
N LEU A 27 0.45 0.51 3.00
CA LEU A 27 1.85 0.10 2.90
C LEU A 27 2.00 -1.32 2.34
N THR A 28 1.16 -2.27 2.77
CA THR A 28 1.21 -3.65 2.24
C THR A 28 0.80 -3.70 0.77
N LEU A 29 -0.21 -2.91 0.36
CA LEU A 29 -0.60 -2.80 -1.04
C LEU A 29 0.52 -2.23 -1.91
N TRP A 30 1.20 -1.17 -1.44
CA TRP A 30 2.35 -0.60 -2.14
C TRP A 30 3.51 -1.58 -2.25
N TYR A 31 3.81 -2.32 -1.17
CA TYR A 31 4.84 -3.35 -1.18
C TYR A 31 4.52 -4.48 -2.18
N ALA A 32 3.28 -4.97 -2.20
CA ALA A 32 2.83 -5.99 -3.13
C ALA A 32 2.99 -5.52 -4.59
N ARG A 33 2.59 -4.28 -4.89
CA ARG A 33 2.78 -3.67 -6.22
C ARG A 33 4.24 -3.52 -6.60
N ALA A 34 5.08 -3.02 -5.70
CA ALA A 34 6.51 -2.87 -5.96
C ALA A 34 7.16 -4.23 -6.26
N ARG A 35 6.75 -5.28 -5.53
CA ARG A 35 7.20 -6.65 -5.79
C ARG A 35 6.72 -7.18 -7.14
N GLN A 36 5.46 -6.96 -7.52
CA GLN A 36 4.96 -7.31 -8.85
C GLN A 36 5.72 -6.59 -9.97
N ARG A 37 6.04 -5.30 -9.79
CA ARG A 37 6.83 -4.51 -10.75
C ARG A 37 8.27 -5.03 -10.87
N SER A 38 8.90 -5.38 -9.75
CA SER A 38 10.22 -6.01 -9.74
C SER A 38 10.21 -7.38 -10.42
N GLN A 39 9.14 -8.17 -10.23
CA GLN A 39 8.97 -9.46 -10.91
C GLN A 39 8.78 -9.27 -12.43
N LEU A 40 8.01 -8.27 -12.84
CA LEU A 40 7.82 -7.93 -14.25
C LEU A 40 9.14 -7.50 -14.90
N ALA A 41 9.94 -6.67 -14.22
CA ALA A 41 11.28 -6.28 -14.68
C ALA A 41 12.25 -7.47 -14.76
N ALA A 42 12.10 -8.46 -13.87
CA ALA A 42 12.91 -9.67 -13.86
C ALA A 42 12.51 -10.72 -14.92
N LEU A 43 11.37 -10.56 -15.61
CA LEU A 43 11.00 -11.45 -16.70
C LEU A 43 11.98 -11.33 -17.87
N SER A 44 12.32 -12.45 -18.50
CA SER A 44 13.12 -12.48 -19.73
C SER A 44 12.33 -11.98 -20.94
N ASP A 45 13.01 -11.57 -22.02
CA ASP A 45 12.35 -11.04 -23.23
C ASP A 45 11.34 -12.03 -23.84
N ARG A 46 11.61 -13.33 -23.75
CA ARG A 46 10.68 -14.37 -24.18
C ARG A 46 9.41 -14.41 -23.33
N GLN A 47 9.54 -14.31 -22.00
CA GLN A 47 8.38 -14.32 -21.10
C GLN A 47 7.52 -13.07 -21.26
N LEU A 48 8.16 -11.92 -21.54
CA LEU A 48 7.45 -10.69 -21.90
C LEU A 48 6.71 -10.83 -23.24
N ALA A 49 7.34 -11.47 -24.24
CA ALA A 49 6.72 -11.74 -25.53
C ALA A 49 5.50 -12.68 -25.41
N ASP A 50 5.55 -13.70 -24.54
CA ASP A 50 4.42 -14.63 -24.31
C ASP A 50 3.18 -13.91 -23.76
N ILE A 51 3.35 -12.84 -22.98
CA ILE A 51 2.26 -12.00 -22.47
C ILE A 51 1.99 -10.75 -23.34
N GLY A 52 2.68 -10.62 -24.47
CA GLY A 52 2.51 -9.51 -25.42
C GLY A 52 2.99 -8.14 -24.91
N VAL A 53 3.92 -8.11 -23.97
CA VAL A 53 4.50 -6.88 -23.41
C VAL A 53 5.91 -6.68 -23.95
N THR A 54 6.28 -5.45 -24.31
CA THR A 54 7.67 -5.15 -24.72
C THR A 54 8.55 -4.88 -23.50
N ARG A 55 9.87 -5.10 -23.63
CA ARG A 55 10.85 -4.73 -22.60
C ARG A 55 10.70 -3.27 -22.15
N GLU A 56 10.53 -2.36 -23.11
CA GLU A 56 10.34 -0.94 -22.86
C GLU A 56 9.05 -0.63 -22.06
N GLN A 57 7.95 -1.37 -22.30
CA GLN A 57 6.72 -1.23 -21.51
C GLN A 57 6.91 -1.75 -20.09
N ALA A 58 7.59 -2.89 -19.92
CA ALA A 58 7.91 -3.44 -18.60
C ALA A 58 8.79 -2.47 -17.79
N ASP A 59 9.80 -1.87 -18.43
CA ASP A 59 10.70 -0.91 -17.79
C ASP A 59 9.97 0.40 -17.44
N ARG A 60 9.09 0.90 -18.31
CA ARG A 60 8.23 2.06 -18.02
C ARG A 60 7.30 1.81 -16.84
N GLU A 61 6.71 0.63 -16.76
CA GLU A 61 5.88 0.24 -15.61
C GLU A 61 6.71 0.07 -14.34
N ALA A 62 7.91 -0.51 -14.42
CA ALA A 62 8.81 -0.68 -13.29
C ALA A 62 9.34 0.66 -12.75
N ALA A 63 9.54 1.65 -13.62
CA ALA A 63 9.99 2.99 -13.26
C ALA A 63 8.91 3.86 -12.58
N LYS A 64 7.65 3.42 -12.53
CA LYS A 64 6.59 4.19 -11.88
C LYS A 64 6.84 4.28 -10.37
N PRO A 65 6.73 5.48 -9.77
CA PRO A 65 6.86 5.64 -8.33
C PRO A 65 5.86 4.78 -7.57
N PHE A 66 6.26 4.22 -6.43
CA PHE A 66 5.41 3.30 -5.65
C PHE A 66 4.06 3.91 -5.21
N TRP A 67 3.99 5.24 -5.13
CA TRP A 67 2.78 6.00 -4.78
C TRP A 67 1.86 6.31 -5.96
N ARG A 68 2.26 6.00 -7.21
CA ARG A 68 1.46 6.24 -8.42
C ARG A 68 1.03 4.90 -9.05
N SER A 69 -0.29 4.75 -9.22
CA SER A 69 -0.89 3.65 -10.00
C SER A 69 -0.73 3.97 -11.48
#